data_AF-A0AB39TDK1-F1
#
_entry.id   AF-A0AB39TDK1-F1
#
_cell.length_a   1.000
_cell.length_b   1.000
_cell.length_c   1.000
_cell.angle_alpha   90.00
_cell.angle_beta   90.00
_cell.angle_gamma   90.00
#
_symmetry.space_group_name_H-M   'P 1'
#
loop_
_entity.id
_entity.type
_entity.pdbx_description
1 polymer ?
#
loop_
_entity_poly.entity_id
_entity_poly.type
_entity_poly.pdbx_seq_one_letter_code
_entity_poly.pdbx_strand_id
1 'polypeptide(L)'
;MVVAPVDPSKLEAGDIVLARVAGTVHLPLVSSVDPAGKRVQISNNRGLVNGWTSHDRVFAICVAIDGVTRAEVAGKTLAADSDDSS
;
A
#
# COMPACT_ATOMS: atom_id res chain seq x y z
N MET A 1 -14.31 2.82 0.06
CA MET A 1 -13.22 1.91 -0.38
C MET A 1 -12.90 0.92 0.73
N VAL A 2 -12.27 -0.20 0.40
CA VAL A 2 -11.84 -1.24 1.33
C VAL A 2 -10.32 -1.37 1.23
N VAL A 3 -9.65 -1.52 2.37
CA VAL A 3 -8.21 -1.78 2.44
C VAL A 3 -7.95 -3.08 3.19
N ALA A 4 -6.87 -3.78 2.86
CA ALA A 4 -6.44 -5.00 3.55
C ALA A 4 -4.94 -4.93 3.87
N PRO A 5 -4.48 -5.57 4.96
CA PRO A 5 -3.06 -5.65 5.29
C PRO A 5 -2.24 -6.11 4.09
N VAL A 6 -1.11 -5.46 3.82
CA VAL A 6 -0.31 -5.69 2.62
C VAL A 6 1.06 -6.23 2.97
N ASP A 7 1.60 -7.10 2.13
CA ASP A 7 3.01 -7.43 2.09
C ASP A 7 3.72 -6.37 1.22
N PRO A 8 4.49 -5.43 1.83
CA PRO A 8 5.07 -4.33 1.07
C PRO A 8 6.11 -4.78 0.04
N SER A 9 6.64 -6.01 0.17
CA SER A 9 7.62 -6.55 -0.79
C SER A 9 7.01 -6.91 -2.15
N LYS A 10 5.68 -7.00 -2.23
CA LYS A 10 4.91 -7.36 -3.43
C LYS A 10 4.28 -6.15 -4.13
N LEU A 11 4.54 -4.95 -3.63
CA LEU A 11 4.00 -3.72 -4.22
C LEU A 11 4.61 -3.44 -5.59
N GLU A 12 3.82 -2.82 -6.44
CA GLU A 12 4.23 -2.33 -7.75
C GLU A 12 3.72 -0.90 -8.00
N ALA A 13 4.24 -0.26 -9.04
CA ALA A 13 3.75 1.05 -9.46
C ALA A 13 2.28 0.93 -9.92
N GLY A 14 1.43 1.85 -9.46
CA GLY A 14 -0.02 1.79 -9.68
C GLY A 14 -0.84 1.34 -8.45
N ASP A 15 -0.19 0.73 -7.46
CA ASP A 15 -0.85 0.37 -6.21
C ASP A 15 -1.23 1.62 -5.39
N ILE A 16 -2.39 1.56 -4.73
CA ILE A 16 -2.83 2.60 -3.78
C ILE A 16 -2.72 2.00 -2.39
N VAL A 17 -1.89 2.59 -1.55
CA VAL A 17 -1.52 2.01 -0.25
C VAL A 17 -1.88 2.95 0.89
N LEU A 18 -2.25 2.39 2.05
CA LEU A 18 -2.35 3.13 3.29
C LEU A 18 -0.95 3.26 3.89
N ALA A 19 -0.41 4.47 3.95
CA ALA A 19 0.96 4.70 4.39
C ALA A 19 1.12 5.96 5.24
N ARG A 20 2.09 5.94 6.16
CA ARG A 20 2.46 7.11 6.96
C ARG A 20 3.53 7.94 6.26
N VAL A 21 3.25 9.23 6.09
CA VAL A 21 4.10 10.22 5.42
C VAL A 21 4.12 11.49 6.26
N ALA A 22 5.31 11.96 6.64
CA ALA A 22 5.48 13.15 7.48
C ALA A 22 4.60 13.15 8.75
N GLY A 23 4.37 11.99 9.36
CA GLY A 23 3.58 11.83 10.58
C GLY A 23 2.09 11.56 10.38
N THR A 24 1.57 11.71 9.16
CA THR A 24 0.14 11.54 8.86
C THR A 24 -0.09 10.32 7.98
N VAL A 25 -1.20 9.61 8.20
CA VAL A 25 -1.58 8.44 7.40
C VAL A 25 -2.45 8.88 6.23
N HIS A 26 -2.05 8.49 5.02
CA HIS A 26 -2.70 8.84 3.77
C HIS A 26 -2.83 7.63 2.86
N LEU A 27 -3.53 7.81 1.74
CA LEU A 27 -3.65 6.83 0.66
C LEU A 27 -2.94 7.31 -0.62
N PRO A 28 -1.59 7.37 -0.64
CA PRO A 28 -0.86 7.75 -1.85
C PRO A 28 -0.88 6.66 -2.92
N LEU A 29 -0.62 7.10 -4.16
CA LEU A 29 -0.27 6.24 -5.28
C LEU A 29 1.21 5.83 -5.16
N VAL A 30 1.52 4.54 -5.31
CA VAL A 30 2.88 4.07 -5.51
C VAL A 30 3.30 4.38 -6.95
N SER A 31 4.30 5.23 -7.12
CA SER A 31 4.80 5.62 -8.45
C SER A 31 6.05 4.85 -8.87
N SER A 32 6.78 4.25 -7.92
CA SER A 32 7.97 3.44 -8.17
C SER A 32 8.29 2.58 -6.95
N VAL A 33 9.08 1.52 -7.14
CA VAL A 33 9.48 0.59 -6.07
C VAL A 33 10.99 0.42 -6.04
N ASP A 34 11.56 0.25 -4.85
CA ASP A 34 12.99 -0.04 -4.62
C ASP A 34 13.09 -1.23 -3.64
N PRO A 35 13.04 -2.47 -4.17
CA PRO A 35 13.08 -3.68 -3.34
C PRO A 35 14.38 -3.81 -2.53
N ALA A 36 15.51 -3.38 -3.10
CA ALA A 36 16.80 -3.41 -2.43
C ALA A 36 16.84 -2.46 -1.23
N GLY A 37 16.28 -1.25 -1.39
CA GLY A 37 16.14 -0.26 -0.34
C GLY A 37 14.94 -0.46 0.59
N LYS A 38 14.11 -1.49 0.37
CA LYS A 38 12.87 -1.77 1.11
C LYS A 38 11.97 -0.53 1.25
N ARG A 39 11.77 0.17 0.14
CA ARG A 39 10.99 1.42 0.10
C ARG A 39 10.22 1.56 -1.20
N VAL A 40 9.17 2.36 -1.15
CA VAL A 40 8.33 2.72 -2.29
C VAL A 40 8.32 4.23 -2.45
N GLN A 41 8.27 4.69 -3.70
CA GLN A 41 8.04 6.09 -4.02
C GLN A 41 6.55 6.35 -4.04
N ILE A 42 6.14 7.41 -3.36
CA ILE A 42 4.75 7.81 -3.23
C ILE A 42 4.49 9.13 -3.94
N SER A 43 3.37 9.19 -4.64
CA SER A 43 2.92 10.35 -5.38
C SER A 43 1.50 10.74 -4.97
N ASN A 44 1.15 12.00 -5.17
CA ASN A 44 -0.20 12.49 -4.97
C ASN A 44 -1.02 12.41 -6.26
N ASN A 45 -2.33 12.63 -6.13
CA ASN A 45 -3.28 12.69 -7.23
C ASN A 45 -3.11 13.91 -8.16
N ARG A 46 -2.12 14.76 -7.92
CA ARG A 46 -1.76 15.91 -8.78
C ARG A 46 -0.55 15.63 -9.67
N GLY A 47 -0.04 14.40 -9.67
CA GLY A 47 1.12 14.01 -10.48
C GLY A 47 2.47 14.46 -9.91
N LEU A 48 2.51 14.90 -8.65
CA LEU A 48 3.75 15.24 -7.97
C LEU A 48 4.22 14.07 -7.09
N VAL A 49 5.52 13.85 -7.09
CA VAL A 49 6.20 12.91 -6.20
C VAL A 49 6.31 13.54 -4.81
N ASN A 50 5.74 12.88 -3.80
CA ASN A 50 5.82 13.31 -2.41
C ASN A 50 7.11 12.82 -1.71
N GLY A 51 7.77 11.81 -2.27
CA GLY A 51 9.04 11.27 -1.78
C GLY A 51 9.04 9.76 -1.68
N TRP A 52 9.96 9.24 -0.87
CA TRP A 52 10.11 7.82 -0.59
C TRP A 52 9.62 7.49 0.82
N THR A 53 8.91 6.38 0.98
CA THR A 53 8.55 5.82 2.28
C THR A 53 9.02 4.37 2.36
N SER A 54 9.54 3.97 3.51
CA SER A 54 10.01 2.62 3.77
C SER A 54 8.84 1.66 4.00
N HIS A 55 9.07 0.36 3.77
CA HIS A 55 8.04 -0.69 3.88
C HIS A 55 7.34 -0.74 5.26
N ASP A 56 8.05 -0.44 6.35
CA ASP A 56 7.51 -0.36 7.72
C ASP A 56 6.45 0.75 7.90
N ARG A 57 6.36 1.68 6.95
CA ARG A 57 5.37 2.77 6.95
C ARG A 57 4.22 2.50 5.98
N VAL A 58 4.18 1.32 5.37
CA VAL A 58 3.10 0.88 4.48
C VAL A 58 2.30 -0.21 5.19
N PHE A 59 1.02 0.04 5.42
CA PHE A 59 0.19 -0.80 6.31
C PHE A 59 -0.81 -1.67 5.56
N ALA A 60 -1.40 -1.13 4.49
CA ALA A 60 -2.48 -1.80 3.76
C ALA A 60 -2.50 -1.38 2.29
N ILE A 61 -3.21 -2.14 1.46
CA ILE A 61 -3.47 -1.84 0.05
C ILE A 61 -4.97 -1.68 -0.19
N CYS A 62 -5.36 -0.77 -1.07
CA CYS A 62 -6.75 -0.58 -1.47
C CYS A 62 -7.21 -1.73 -2.37
N VAL A 63 -8.13 -2.56 -1.86
CA VAL A 63 -8.61 -3.77 -2.53
C VAL A 63 -9.95 -3.61 -3.23
N ALA A 64 -10.73 -2.58 -2.87
CA ALA A 64 -12.00 -2.29 -3.53
C ALA A 64 -12.40 -0.82 -3.43
N ILE A 65 -13.06 -0.29 -4.45
CA ILE A 65 -13.60 1.07 -4.51
C ILE A 65 -15.07 0.97 -4.93
N ASP A 66 -15.97 1.63 -4.21
CA ASP A 66 -17.41 1.63 -4.49
C ASP A 66 -18.02 0.23 -4.73
N GLY A 67 -17.55 -0.75 -3.96
CA GLY A 67 -17.97 -2.16 -4.06
C GLY A 67 -17.31 -2.95 -5.18
N VAL A 68 -16.53 -2.31 -6.06
CA VAL A 68 -15.79 -2.97 -7.14
C VAL A 68 -14.42 -3.41 -6.63
N THR A 69 -14.15 -4.72 -6.72
CA THR A 69 -12.88 -5.32 -6.34
C THR A 69 -11.78 -5.03 -7.37
N ARG A 70 -10.57 -4.74 -6.91
CA ARG A 70 -9.38 -4.57 -7.75
C ARG A 70 -8.64 -5.90 -7.89
N ALA A 71 -8.81 -6.60 -9.01
CA ALA A 71 -8.15 -7.90 -9.24
C ALA A 71 -6.59 -7.81 -9.22
N GLU A 72 -6.03 -6.65 -9.58
CA GLU A 72 -4.59 -6.35 -9.61
C GLU A 72 -3.89 -6.50 -8.25
N VAL A 73 -4.64 -6.52 -7.15
CA VAL A 73 -4.08 -6.63 -5.79
C VAL A 73 -4.04 -8.06 -5.26
N ALA A 74 -4.50 -9.03 -6.05
CA ALA A 74 -4.50 -10.43 -5.67
C ALA A 74 -3.08 -10.92 -5.33
N GLY A 75 -2.92 -11.59 -4.19
CA GLY A 75 -1.62 -12.12 -3.73
C GLY A 75 -0.70 -11.10 -3.04
N LYS A 76 -1.06 -9.81 -3.03
CA LYS A 76 -0.30 -8.74 -2.34
C LYS A 76 -0.69 -8.57 -0.88
N THR A 77 -1.86 -9.06 -0.47
CA THR A 77 -2.31 -8.96 0.92
C THR A 77 -1.58 -9.99 1.79
N LEU A 78 -1.30 -9.62 3.04
CA LEU A 78 -0.96 -10.61 4.05
C LEU A 78 -2.22 -11.46 4.29
N ALA A 79 -2.06 -12.78 4.40
CA ALA A 79 -3.15 -13.60 4.90
C ALA A 79 -3.54 -13.06 6.27
N ALA A 80 -4.84 -12.99 6.56
CA ALA A 80 -5.25 -12.78 7.94
C ALA A 80 -4.75 -14.00 8.71
N ASP A 81 -3.69 -13.82 9.50
CA ASP A 81 -3.37 -14.80 10.53
C ASP A 81 -4.64 -14.90 11.39
N SER A 82 -5.22 -16.09 11.40
CA SER A 82 -6.39 -16.43 12.18
C SER A 82 -5.98 -16.44 13.65
N ASP A 83 -5.81 -15.27 14.26
CA ASP A 83 -5.68 -15.14 15.71
C ASP A 83 -7.08 -15.11 16.34
N ASP A 84 -7.69 -16.29 16.38
CA ASP A 84 -8.59 -16.68 17.45
C ASP A 84 -7.73 -16.87 18.70
N SER A 85 -7.50 -15.79 19.45
CA SER A 85 -6.92 -15.87 20.79
C SER A 85 -8.05 -15.95 21.80
N SER A 86 -8.14 -17.15 22.39
CA SER A 86 -9.03 -17.63 23.46
C SER A 86 -9.10 -16.76 24.71
#